data_AF-A0A1G0XD42-F1
#
_entry.id   AF-A0A1G0XD42-F1
#
_cell.length_a   1.000
_cell.length_b   1.000
_cell.length_c   1.000
_cell.angle_alpha   90.00
_cell.angle_beta   90.00
_cell.angle_gamma   90.00
#
_symmetry.space_group_name_H-M   'P 1'
#
loop_
_entity.id
_entity.type
_entity.pdbx_description
1 polymer ?
#
loop_
_entity_poly.entity_id
_entity_poly.type
_entity_poly.pdbx_seq_one_letter_code
_entity_poly.pdbx_strand_id
1 'polypeptide(L)' 'MVSKEPHYETNILARNFVKRKSNLMGLILRDITDEFFTEIIQGVDEITFKHGYYNIFISSHEYRTLV' A
#
# COMPACT_ATOMS: atom_id res chain seq x y z
N MET A 1 12.82 -2.48 34.13
CA MET A 1 12.17 -1.15 34.27
C MET A 1 12.64 -0.29 33.11
N VAL A 2 11.82 -0.06 32.09
CA VAL A 2 12.06 1.00 31.10
C VAL A 2 10.74 1.73 30.90
N SER A 3 10.86 3.04 30.98
CA SER A 3 9.82 4.04 31.12
C SER A 3 8.67 3.85 30.13
N LYS A 4 7.44 3.72 30.65
CA LYS A 4 6.22 4.07 29.92
C LYS A 4 6.17 5.60 29.88
N GLU A 5 6.93 6.22 28.99
CA GLU A 5 6.65 7.60 28.62
C GLU A 5 5.28 7.59 27.91
N PRO A 6 4.28 8.36 28.40
CA PRO A 6 2.89 8.13 27.99
C PRO A 6 2.59 8.45 26.52
N HIS A 7 3.53 8.95 25.70
CA HIS A 7 3.27 9.45 24.34
C HIS A 7 4.28 9.00 23.26
N TYR A 8 5.02 7.91 23.47
CA TYR A 8 5.85 7.38 22.38
C TYR A 8 5.01 6.57 21.38
N GLU A 9 4.49 7.25 20.36
CA GLU A 9 3.94 6.56 19.18
C GLU A 9 5.09 6.08 18.28
N THR A 10 5.08 4.79 17.96
CA THR A 10 6.11 4.23 17.08
C THR A 10 5.93 4.75 15.66
N ASN A 11 6.89 5.54 15.18
CA ASN A 11 6.92 5.94 13.78
C ASN A 11 7.28 4.73 12.90
N ILE A 12 6.26 4.17 12.25
CA ILE A 12 6.38 2.98 11.39
C ILE A 12 7.35 3.24 10.22
N LEU A 13 7.34 4.45 9.65
CA LEU A 13 8.24 4.83 8.55
C LEU A 13 9.70 4.86 9.01
N ALA A 14 9.99 5.44 10.17
CA ALA A 14 11.35 5.47 10.73
C ALA A 14 11.86 4.06 11.05
N ARG A 15 10.99 3.20 11.61
CA ARG A 15 11.31 1.79 11.88
C ARG A 15 11.63 1.01 10.60
N ASN A 16 10.84 1.23 9.56
CA ASN A 16 11.01 0.63 8.24
C ASN A 16 12.29 1.13 7.55
N PHE A 17 12.60 2.42 7.68
CA PHE A 17 13.82 3.04 7.17
C PHE A 17 15.08 2.44 7.80
N VAL A 18 15.14 2.33 9.13
CA VAL A 18 16.27 1.67 9.83
C VAL A 18 16.41 0.21 9.41
N LYS A 19 15.30 -0.51 9.26
CA LYS A 19 15.28 -1.89 8.77
C LYS A 19 15.59 -2.04 7.28
N ARG A 20 15.75 -0.93 6.55
CA ARG A 20 15.93 -0.88 5.08
C ARG A 20 14.85 -1.67 4.32
N LYS A 21 13.62 -1.66 4.83
CA LYS A 21 12.46 -2.32 4.23
C LYS A 21 11.28 -1.36 4.26
N SER A 22 10.72 -1.02 3.11
CA SER A 22 9.56 -0.13 3.02
C SER A 22 8.26 -0.78 3.51
N ASN A 23 8.13 -2.11 3.32
CA ASN A 23 6.88 -2.87 3.44
C ASN A 23 5.76 -2.23 2.61
N LEU A 24 6.11 -1.75 1.42
CA LEU A 24 5.23 -1.05 0.50
C LEU A 24 5.14 -1.84 -0.80
N MET A 25 3.93 -2.10 -1.28
CA MET A 25 3.68 -2.67 -2.61
C MET A 25 2.99 -1.65 -3.50
N GLY A 26 3.58 -1.36 -4.66
CA GLY A 26 3.01 -0.47 -5.66
C GLY A 26 2.31 -1.29 -6.76
N LEU A 27 1.05 -0.96 -7.04
CA LEU A 27 0.28 -1.53 -8.14
C LEU A 27 -0.10 -0.41 -9.12
N ILE A 28 0.38 -0.53 -10.35
CA ILE A 28 0.05 0.40 -11.44
C ILE A 28 -1.03 -0.27 -12.30
N LEU A 29 -2.16 0.41 -12.43
CA LEU A 29 -3.35 -0.06 -13.13
C LEU A 29 -3.73 0.94 -14.21
N ARG A 30 -4.55 0.50 -15.17
CA ARG A 30 -5.01 1.35 -16.26
C ARG A 30 -5.92 2.47 -15.76
N ASP A 31 -6.92 2.08 -14.97
CA ASP A 31 -7.87 2.97 -14.32
C ASP A 31 -8.28 2.33 -12.99
N ILE A 32 -8.11 3.04 -11.88
CA ILE A 32 -8.48 2.54 -10.55
C ILE A 32 -9.97 2.70 -10.25
N THR A 33 -10.70 3.42 -11.11
CA THR A 33 -12.14 3.69 -10.94
C THR A 33 -13.02 2.71 -11.71
N ASP A 34 -12.43 1.92 -12.61
CA ASP A 34 -13.11 0.86 -13.34
C ASP A 34 -13.51 -0.28 -12.38
N GLU A 35 -14.74 -0.78 -12.52
CA GLU A 35 -15.29 -1.83 -11.67
C GLU A 35 -14.44 -3.11 -11.71
N PHE A 36 -13.87 -3.46 -12.87
CA PHE A 36 -13.02 -4.63 -13.02
C PHE A 36 -11.76 -4.54 -12.15
N PHE A 37 -11.13 -3.35 -12.10
CA PHE A 37 -9.92 -3.16 -11.31
C PHE A 37 -10.23 -2.97 -9.82
N THR A 38 -11.43 -2.53 -9.46
CA THR A 38 -11.84 -2.35 -8.06
C THR A 38 -11.82 -3.68 -7.28
N GLU A 39 -12.35 -4.76 -7.86
CA GLU A 39 -12.30 -6.09 -7.22
C GLU A 39 -10.86 -6.59 -7.04
N ILE A 40 -10.01 -6.35 -8.04
CA ILE A 40 -8.59 -6.72 -7.98
C ILE A 40 -7.88 -5.94 -6.87
N ILE A 41 -8.11 -4.62 -6.79
CA ILE A 41 -7.55 -3.75 -5.75
C ILE A 41 -7.95 -4.27 -4.36
N GLN A 42 -9.23 -4.61 -4.16
CA GLN A 42 -9.73 -5.13 -2.88
C GLN A 42 -9.07 -6.46 -2.50
N GLY A 43 -9.00 -7.41 -3.44
CA GLY A 43 -8.37 -8.71 -3.18
C GLY A 43 -6.88 -8.60 -2.88
N VAL A 44 -6.16 -7.73 -3.62
CA VAL A 44 -4.76 -7.43 -3.33
C VAL A 44 -4.63 -6.79 -1.95
N ASP A 45 -5.41 -5.75 -1.66
CA ASP A 45 -5.33 -5.01 -0.39
C ASP A 45 -5.55 -5.91 0.82
N GLU A 46 -6.56 -6.78 0.77
CA GLU A 46 -6.85 -7.73 1.84
C GLU A 46 -5.68 -8.69 2.11
N ILE A 47 -5.10 -9.27 1.05
CA ILE A 47 -4.01 -10.24 1.17
C ILE A 47 -2.74 -9.54 1.66
N THR A 48 -2.38 -8.41 1.09
CA THR A 48 -1.11 -7.74 1.43
C THR A 48 -1.15 -7.10 2.82
N PHE A 49 -2.33 -6.59 3.24
CA PHE A 49 -2.55 -6.12 4.60
C PHE A 49 -2.32 -7.22 5.64
N LYS A 50 -2.84 -8.44 5.39
CA LYS A 50 -2.61 -9.61 6.27
C LYS A 50 -1.12 -9.96 6.41
N HIS A 51 -0.29 -9.62 5.43
CA HIS A 51 1.15 -9.85 5.45
C HIS A 51 1.97 -8.65 5.95
N GLY A 52 1.31 -7.58 6.43
CA GLY A 52 1.97 -6.41 7.00
C GLY A 52 2.56 -5.45 5.96
N TYR A 53 2.03 -5.48 4.74
CA TYR A 53 2.38 -4.54 3.68
C TYR A 53 1.33 -3.44 3.56
N TYR A 54 1.79 -2.25 3.18
CA TYR A 54 0.95 -1.14 2.73
C TYR A 54 0.95 -1.09 1.21
N ASN A 55 -0.18 -0.70 0.60
CA ASN A 55 -0.29 -0.62 -0.86
C ASN A 55 -0.31 0.84 -1.34
N ILE A 56 0.22 1.06 -2.54
CA ILE A 56 0.02 2.27 -3.34
C ILE A 56 -0.60 1.84 -4.66
N PHE A 57 -1.78 2.36 -4.96
CA PHE A 57 -2.45 2.14 -6.23
C PHE A 57 -2.31 3.39 -7.11
N ILE A 58 -1.84 3.22 -8.34
CA ILE A 58 -1.62 4.31 -9.31
C ILE A 58 -2.40 3.99 -10.58
N SER A 59 -3.17 4.95 -11.06
CA SER A 59 -3.80 4.91 -12.38
C SER A 59 -2.87 5.49 -13.43
N SER A 60 -2.66 4.80 -14.55
CA SER A 60 -1.93 5.33 -15.71
C SER A 60 -2.81 6.17 -16.64
N HIS A 61 -4.13 6.16 -16.47
CA HIS A 61 -5.12 6.80 -17.35
C HIS A 61 -4.93 6.43 -18.83
N GLU A 62 -4.45 5.22 -19.10
CA GLU A 62 -4.19 4.76 -20.46
C GLU A 62 -5.46 4.14 -21.08
N TYR A 63 -6.32 4.98 -21.67
CA TYR A 63 -7.39 4.48 -22.52
C TYR A 63 -6.79 4.05 -23.86
N ARG A 64 -6.56 2.74 -24.04
CA ARG A 64 -6.18 2.22 -25.35
C ARG A 64 -7.41 2.24 -26.26
N THR A 65 -7.57 3.33 -27.00
CA THR A 65 -8.53 3.40 -28.11
C THR A 65 -8.11 2.34 -29.13
N LEU A 66 -8.87 1.26 -29.21
CA LEU A 66 -8.81 0.34 -30.34
C LEU A 66 -9.50 1.05 -31.51
N VAL A 67 -8.72 1.81 -32.27
CA VAL A 67 -9.04 2.22 -33.65
C VAL A 67 -8.12 1.48 -34.60
#